data_AF-A0AAU9KKN4-F1
#
_entry.id   AF-A0AAU9KKN4-F1
#
_cell.length_a   1.000
_cell.length_b   1.000
_cell.length_c   1.000
_cell.angle_alpha   90.00
_cell.angle_beta   90.00
_cell.angle_gamma   90.00
#
_symmetry.space_group_name_H-M   'P 1'
#
loop_
_entity.id
_entity.type
_entity.pdbx_description
1 polymer ?
#
loop_
_entity_poly.entity_id
_entity_poly.type
_entity_poly.pdbx_seq_one_letter_code
_entity_poly.pdbx_strand_id
1 'polypeptide(L)'
;MASNLAIDLAEEVPSFHVPVFNYETLTTGNTPYKVLDALKKDGIISFSNVPSYSQIRDSYHNMAAACAVSAQDANPNFLHHKTLTDGAKRYVISATSGQDANAAAITTDTTCPGYKDIYTQFSSLLEMVVLSVGTTLDATDFTMKDSYGQTVSSHQLMTDAVRLDHFHAYETPSSKERTSVSASSSTNTSASTANDFALELHENDGMFIVFSTPTYYKVNGDGLNQTFKSVLPSGKDGLESGLLIMTHDSQIVQPILKPDHVTLMMGSNFNKWMYSSMHMPAVKHVLRLPVIDMMPTQRLLRTWFGKTTLLPSYQRLLGQMDIETHASASANYVRKLHESNGQLLGSSSRQLQMNSDCQYVQCTSVPCQISCNSFDYNVRITNCYYRCQCSTQFYPGFSCNPGSFSSGYCAKECFR
;
A
#
# COMPACT_ATOMS: atom_id res chain seq x y z
N MET A 1 -21.15 -18.77 10.98
CA MET A 1 -20.16 -19.82 10.65
C MET A 1 -19.24 -19.22 9.60
N ALA A 2 -18.03 -18.84 9.99
CA ALA A 2 -17.03 -18.32 9.05
C ALA A 2 -16.29 -19.53 8.45
N SER A 3 -16.32 -19.66 7.13
CA SER A 3 -15.55 -20.69 6.43
C SER A 3 -14.08 -20.30 6.44
N ASN A 4 -13.27 -21.05 7.19
CA ASN A 4 -11.82 -21.08 7.03
C ASN A 4 -11.51 -21.71 5.66
N LEU A 5 -11.29 -20.88 4.63
CA LEU A 5 -10.67 -21.34 3.39
C LEU A 5 -9.17 -21.57 3.66
N ALA A 6 -8.84 -22.81 4.01
CA ALA A 6 -7.48 -23.31 3.84
C ALA A 6 -7.28 -23.52 2.33
N ILE A 7 -6.44 -22.70 1.71
CA ILE A 7 -6.17 -22.77 0.27
C ILE A 7 -4.99 -23.70 0.08
N ASP A 8 -5.19 -24.83 -0.60
CA ASP A 8 -4.12 -25.70 -1.08
C ASP A 8 -3.56 -25.11 -2.40
N LEU A 9 -2.60 -24.17 -2.29
CA LEU A 9 -2.07 -23.37 -3.43
C LEU A 9 -1.07 -24.11 -4.33
N ALA A 10 -1.01 -25.44 -4.24
CA ALA A 10 -0.36 -26.28 -5.24
C ALA A 10 -1.14 -26.35 -6.57
N GLU A 11 -2.39 -25.87 -6.61
CA GLU A 11 -3.18 -25.69 -7.83
C GLU A 11 -2.77 -24.44 -8.64
N GLU A 12 -2.69 -24.59 -9.96
CA GLU A 12 -2.38 -23.51 -10.92
C GLU A 12 -3.40 -22.37 -10.80
N VAL A 13 -3.06 -21.34 -10.02
CA VAL A 13 -3.86 -20.10 -9.93
C VAL A 13 -4.04 -19.54 -11.35
N PRO A 14 -5.28 -19.33 -11.82
CA PRO A 14 -5.52 -18.93 -13.20
C PRO A 14 -4.93 -17.55 -13.48
N SER A 15 -4.37 -17.41 -14.68
CA SER A 15 -3.82 -16.13 -15.13
C SER A 15 -4.94 -15.13 -15.41
N PHE A 16 -4.69 -13.86 -15.09
CA PHE A 16 -5.59 -12.75 -15.31
C PHE A 16 -4.95 -11.71 -16.22
N HIS A 17 -5.58 -11.44 -17.35
CA HIS A 17 -5.17 -10.40 -18.27
C HIS A 17 -5.67 -9.05 -17.77
N VAL A 18 -4.77 -8.28 -17.15
CA VAL A 18 -5.06 -6.90 -16.74
C VAL A 18 -5.43 -6.08 -17.99
N PRO A 19 -6.56 -5.33 -17.99
CA PRO A 19 -6.92 -4.45 -19.09
C PRO A 19 -5.80 -3.44 -19.40
N VAL A 20 -5.35 -3.40 -20.65
CA VAL A 20 -4.23 -2.57 -21.08
C VAL A 20 -4.73 -1.43 -21.96
N PHE A 21 -4.27 -0.21 -21.67
CA PHE A 21 -4.56 0.99 -22.44
C PHE A 21 -3.25 1.60 -22.96
N ASN A 22 -3.27 2.15 -24.18
CA ASN A 22 -2.13 2.88 -24.72
C ASN A 22 -2.11 4.30 -24.12
N TYR A 23 -1.01 4.60 -23.40
CA TYR A 23 -0.80 5.86 -22.70
C TYR A 23 -0.98 7.10 -23.59
N GLU A 24 -0.50 7.05 -24.82
CA GLU A 24 -0.56 8.18 -25.76
C GLU A 24 -1.98 8.51 -26.24
N THR A 25 -2.93 7.58 -26.04
CA THR A 25 -4.30 7.67 -26.56
C THR A 25 -5.36 7.74 -25.46
N LEU A 26 -4.95 7.90 -24.20
CA LEU A 26 -5.84 7.83 -23.05
C LEU A 26 -7.03 8.80 -23.12
N THR A 27 -6.84 9.99 -23.68
CA THR A 27 -7.86 11.03 -23.80
C THR A 27 -8.58 11.04 -25.16
N THR A 28 -8.31 10.05 -26.02
CA THR A 28 -8.84 10.02 -27.40
C THR A 28 -10.07 9.14 -27.53
N GLY A 29 -11.05 9.60 -28.30
CA GLY A 29 -12.27 8.85 -28.63
C GLY A 29 -12.98 8.32 -27.38
N ASN A 30 -13.34 7.03 -27.39
CA ASN A 30 -14.03 6.37 -26.27
C ASN A 30 -13.07 5.73 -25.25
N THR A 31 -11.76 5.97 -25.35
CA THR A 31 -10.77 5.40 -24.43
C THR A 31 -11.02 5.79 -22.96
N PRO A 32 -11.34 7.06 -22.63
CA PRO A 32 -11.66 7.46 -21.25
C PRO A 32 -12.72 6.59 -20.57
N TYR A 33 -13.85 6.36 -21.25
CA TYR A 33 -14.94 5.55 -20.71
C TYR A 33 -14.55 4.08 -20.54
N LYS A 34 -13.74 3.52 -21.44
CA LYS A 34 -13.24 2.15 -21.29
C LYS A 34 -12.28 2.02 -20.10
N VAL A 35 -11.45 3.02 -19.84
CA VAL A 35 -10.59 3.08 -18.65
C VAL A 35 -11.45 3.11 -17.38
N LEU A 36 -12.46 3.99 -17.34
CA LEU A 36 -13.42 4.07 -16.23
C LEU A 36 -14.14 2.74 -15.99
N ASP A 37 -14.64 2.08 -17.04
CA ASP A 37 -15.34 0.80 -16.92
C ASP A 37 -14.42 -0.33 -16.42
N ALA A 38 -13.17 -0.37 -16.87
CA ALA A 38 -12.19 -1.34 -16.38
C ALA A 38 -11.88 -1.14 -14.88
N LEU A 39 -11.72 0.12 -14.44
CA LEU A 39 -11.52 0.46 -13.03
C LEU A 39 -12.73 0.12 -12.17
N LYS A 40 -13.95 0.37 -12.66
CA LYS A 40 -15.19 0.00 -11.95
C LYS A 40 -15.35 -1.51 -11.79
N LYS A 41 -14.85 -2.28 -12.76
CA LYS A 41 -14.99 -3.74 -12.75
C LYS A 41 -14.06 -4.39 -11.73
N ASP A 42 -12.75 -4.26 -11.90
CA ASP A 42 -11.76 -5.01 -11.11
C ASP A 42 -10.76 -4.12 -10.37
N GLY A 43 -10.86 -2.79 -10.51
CA GLY A 43 -9.97 -1.85 -9.82
C GLY A 43 -8.50 -1.88 -10.28
N ILE A 44 -8.18 -2.60 -11.37
CA ILE A 44 -6.81 -2.76 -11.87
C ILE A 44 -6.75 -2.55 -13.39
N ILE A 45 -5.76 -1.77 -13.83
CA ILE A 45 -5.48 -1.51 -15.25
C ILE A 45 -3.97 -1.36 -15.47
N SER A 46 -3.50 -1.50 -16.71
CA SER A 46 -2.12 -1.22 -17.10
C SER A 46 -2.03 -0.24 -18.26
N PHE A 47 -0.95 0.52 -18.31
CA PHE A 47 -0.61 1.45 -19.37
C PHE A 47 0.59 0.93 -20.15
N SER A 48 0.41 0.82 -21.47
CA SER A 48 1.47 0.51 -22.43
C SER A 48 1.96 1.80 -23.12
N ASN A 49 3.12 1.74 -23.78
CA ASN A 49 3.70 2.86 -24.51
C ASN A 49 3.91 4.12 -23.67
N VAL A 50 4.26 3.96 -22.39
CA VAL A 50 4.68 5.11 -21.56
C VAL A 50 6.10 5.51 -22.00
N PRO A 51 6.32 6.75 -22.47
CA PRO A 51 7.61 7.16 -23.04
C PRO A 51 8.78 6.91 -22.09
N SER A 52 9.84 6.31 -22.62
CA SER A 52 11.09 5.99 -21.88
C SER A 52 10.94 5.10 -20.64
N TYR A 53 9.74 4.56 -20.36
CA TYR A 53 9.45 3.85 -19.12
C TYR A 53 10.36 2.65 -18.89
N SER A 54 10.49 1.76 -19.87
CA SER A 54 11.26 0.51 -19.71
C SER A 54 12.72 0.79 -19.30
N GLN A 55 13.38 1.74 -19.98
CA GLN A 55 14.78 2.08 -19.70
C GLN A 55 14.94 2.71 -18.31
N ILE A 56 14.06 3.63 -17.94
CA ILE A 56 14.12 4.34 -16.65
C ILE A 56 13.77 3.37 -15.51
N ARG A 57 12.76 2.51 -15.68
CA ARG A 57 12.39 1.45 -14.75
C ARG A 57 13.58 0.54 -14.47
N ASP A 58 14.23 0.03 -15.50
CA ASP A 58 15.34 -0.92 -15.33
C ASP A 58 16.53 -0.26 -14.62
N SER A 59 16.84 0.99 -14.99
CA SER A 59 17.88 1.79 -14.33
C SER A 59 17.57 2.00 -12.84
N TYR A 60 16.33 2.33 -12.52
CA TYR A 60 15.88 2.52 -11.14
C TYR A 60 15.92 1.23 -10.33
N HIS A 61 15.35 0.13 -10.84
CA HIS A 61 15.35 -1.15 -10.14
C HIS A 61 16.78 -1.64 -9.87
N ASN A 62 17.70 -1.51 -10.83
CA ASN A 62 19.09 -1.91 -10.63
C ASN A 62 19.77 -1.08 -9.55
N MET A 63 19.62 0.25 -9.59
CA MET A 63 20.21 1.16 -8.60
C MET A 63 19.64 0.93 -7.20
N ALA A 64 18.31 0.86 -7.07
CA ALA A 64 17.63 0.68 -5.79
C ALA A 64 17.91 -0.71 -5.19
N ALA A 65 17.96 -1.77 -6.00
CA ALA A 65 18.31 -3.12 -5.56
C ALA A 65 19.74 -3.17 -5.02
N ALA A 66 20.70 -2.65 -5.79
CA ALA A 66 22.09 -2.60 -5.38
C ALA A 66 22.26 -1.82 -4.07
N CYS A 67 21.61 -0.65 -3.97
CA CYS A 67 21.63 0.18 -2.77
C CYS A 67 21.05 -0.54 -1.55
N ALA A 68 19.85 -1.11 -1.67
CA ALA A 68 19.17 -1.79 -0.56
C ALA A 68 20.04 -2.92 0.00
N VAL A 69 20.65 -3.73 -0.87
CA VAL A 69 21.45 -4.87 -0.43
C VAL A 69 22.84 -4.47 0.03
N SER A 70 23.49 -3.45 -0.56
CA SER A 70 24.77 -2.96 -0.04
C SER A 70 24.63 -2.29 1.33
N ALA A 71 23.48 -1.66 1.59
CA ALA A 71 23.23 -0.91 2.81
C ALA A 71 22.61 -1.74 3.94
N GLN A 72 22.08 -2.94 3.64
CA GLN A 72 21.30 -3.74 4.60
C GLN A 72 22.03 -4.04 5.91
N ASP A 73 23.35 -4.27 5.86
CA ASP A 73 24.16 -4.65 7.04
C ASP A 73 24.51 -3.44 7.92
N ALA A 74 24.55 -2.24 7.32
CA ALA A 74 24.82 -0.98 8.03
C ALA A 74 23.57 -0.41 8.71
N ASN A 75 22.38 -0.95 8.41
CA ASN A 75 21.09 -0.56 8.95
C ASN A 75 20.86 0.98 8.98
N PRO A 76 21.02 1.68 7.85
CA PRO A 76 20.87 3.13 7.82
C PRO A 76 19.41 3.55 8.00
N ASN A 77 19.20 4.76 8.51
CA ASN A 77 17.86 5.28 8.82
C ASN A 77 16.89 5.34 7.63
N PHE A 78 17.38 5.39 6.39
CA PHE A 78 16.53 5.42 5.19
C PHE A 78 16.00 4.03 4.79
N LEU A 79 16.60 2.95 5.30
CA LEU A 79 16.29 1.58 4.91
C LEU A 79 15.58 0.85 6.05
N HIS A 80 14.28 0.62 5.88
CA HIS A 80 13.50 -0.10 6.88
C HIS A 80 13.59 -1.61 6.65
N HIS A 81 13.94 -2.36 7.69
CA HIS A 81 14.04 -3.81 7.66
C HIS A 81 12.89 -4.49 8.42
N LYS A 82 12.38 -5.61 7.89
CA LYS A 82 11.42 -6.48 8.57
C LYS A 82 11.55 -7.93 8.10
N THR A 83 11.55 -8.88 9.03
CA THR A 83 11.35 -10.31 8.71
C THR A 83 9.85 -10.62 8.64
N LEU A 84 9.43 -11.30 7.58
CA LEU A 84 8.04 -11.69 7.31
C LEU A 84 7.73 -13.06 7.91
N THR A 85 6.45 -13.44 7.87
CA THR A 85 5.91 -14.67 8.47
C THR A 85 6.52 -15.94 7.88
N ASP A 86 6.85 -15.91 6.58
CA ASP A 86 7.53 -16.98 5.84
C ASP A 86 9.06 -16.97 6.01
N GLY A 87 9.59 -16.06 6.85
CA GLY A 87 11.01 -15.86 7.07
C GLY A 87 11.71 -15.00 6.00
N ALA A 88 11.00 -14.50 4.98
CA ALA A 88 11.57 -13.59 4.01
C ALA A 88 11.96 -12.26 4.65
N LYS A 89 13.10 -11.70 4.25
CA LYS A 89 13.55 -10.37 4.71
C LYS A 89 13.00 -9.33 3.75
N ARG A 90 12.40 -8.28 4.29
CA ARG A 90 11.89 -7.14 3.53
C ARG A 90 12.69 -5.90 3.87
N TYR A 91 13.21 -5.27 2.83
CA TYR A 91 13.87 -3.98 2.88
C TYR A 91 13.00 -2.95 2.17
N VAL A 92 12.78 -1.78 2.77
CA VAL A 92 11.97 -0.72 2.19
C VAL A 92 12.72 0.60 2.21
N ILE A 93 12.84 1.22 1.04
CA ILE A 93 13.25 2.62 0.90
C ILE A 93 11.97 3.42 0.63
N SER A 94 11.61 4.29 1.57
CA SER A 94 10.41 5.13 1.45
C SER A 94 10.82 6.58 1.22
N ALA A 95 10.08 7.27 0.36
CA ALA A 95 10.23 8.70 0.14
C ALA A 95 8.85 9.33 -0.01
N THR A 96 8.62 10.45 0.68
CA THR A 96 7.59 11.38 0.22
C THR A 96 7.96 11.82 -1.19
N SER A 97 6.97 11.93 -2.09
CA SER A 97 7.17 12.37 -3.47
C SER A 97 6.16 13.47 -3.83
N GLY A 98 6.26 14.05 -5.03
CA GLY A 98 5.49 15.25 -5.37
C GLY A 98 6.11 16.52 -4.79
N GLN A 99 5.32 17.35 -4.08
CA GLN A 99 5.81 18.64 -3.55
C GLN A 99 6.89 18.49 -2.47
N ASP A 100 6.94 17.34 -1.76
CA ASP A 100 7.87 17.07 -0.65
C ASP A 100 9.00 16.07 -1.03
N ALA A 101 9.34 15.95 -2.32
CA ALA A 101 10.08 14.82 -2.89
C ALA A 101 11.56 14.65 -2.49
N ASN A 102 12.16 15.57 -1.73
CA ASN A 102 13.62 15.74 -1.79
C ASN A 102 14.41 15.13 -0.62
N ALA A 103 13.88 15.11 0.61
CA ALA A 103 14.69 14.81 1.79
C ALA A 103 15.18 13.34 1.87
N ALA A 104 14.30 12.38 1.59
CA ALA A 104 14.64 10.95 1.65
C ALA A 104 15.58 10.52 0.51
N ALA A 105 15.39 11.08 -0.68
CA ALA A 105 16.26 10.80 -1.84
C ALA A 105 17.68 11.33 -1.61
N ILE A 106 17.83 12.54 -1.05
CA ILE A 106 19.14 13.09 -0.66
C ILE A 106 19.82 12.21 0.38
N THR A 107 19.10 11.77 1.41
CA THR A 107 19.67 10.91 2.46
C THR A 107 20.16 9.59 1.87
N THR A 108 19.36 8.96 1.01
CA THR A 108 19.74 7.71 0.34
C THR A 108 20.97 7.90 -0.56
N ASP A 109 21.06 9.02 -1.28
CA ASP A 109 22.17 9.34 -2.18
C ASP A 109 23.52 9.48 -1.48
N THR A 110 23.52 9.95 -0.21
CA THR A 110 24.76 9.98 0.59
C THR A 110 25.36 8.60 0.83
N THR A 111 24.53 7.56 0.89
CA THR A 111 24.97 6.17 1.06
C THR A 111 25.15 5.47 -0.30
N CYS A 112 24.33 5.83 -1.27
CA CYS A 112 24.28 5.23 -2.60
C CYS A 112 24.37 6.32 -3.68
N PRO A 113 25.58 6.80 -4.01
CA PRO A 113 25.75 7.92 -4.94
C PRO A 113 25.11 7.66 -6.31
N GLY A 114 24.33 8.63 -6.80
CA GLY A 114 23.59 8.55 -8.05
C GLY A 114 22.17 7.99 -7.91
N TYR A 115 21.78 7.56 -6.71
CA TYR A 115 20.41 7.11 -6.43
C TYR A 115 19.40 8.24 -6.67
N LYS A 116 19.70 9.46 -6.20
CA LYS A 116 18.74 10.58 -6.26
C LYS A 116 18.34 10.88 -7.70
N ASP A 117 19.30 10.98 -8.61
CA ASP A 117 19.02 11.38 -10.00
C ASP A 117 18.17 10.35 -10.73
N ILE A 118 18.41 9.05 -10.50
CA ILE A 118 17.63 7.96 -11.10
C ILE A 118 16.23 7.89 -10.46
N TYR A 119 16.15 8.04 -9.14
CA TYR A 119 14.86 8.11 -8.43
C TYR A 119 14.01 9.29 -8.92
N THR A 120 14.58 10.49 -9.06
CA THR A 120 13.85 11.66 -9.54
C THR A 120 13.30 11.43 -10.95
N GLN A 121 14.11 10.89 -11.87
CA GLN A 121 13.63 10.57 -13.23
C GLN A 121 12.46 9.59 -13.21
N PHE A 122 12.57 8.51 -12.43
CA PHE A 122 11.52 7.49 -12.37
C PHE A 122 10.25 7.99 -11.67
N SER A 123 10.41 8.68 -10.54
CA SER A 123 9.31 9.23 -9.76
C SER A 123 8.54 10.28 -10.57
N SER A 124 9.22 11.19 -11.26
CA SER A 124 8.58 12.19 -12.13
C SER A 124 7.86 11.56 -13.32
N LEU A 125 8.39 10.49 -13.91
CA LEU A 125 7.70 9.76 -14.98
C LEU A 125 6.38 9.18 -14.49
N LEU A 126 6.38 8.51 -13.33
CA LEU A 126 5.16 7.94 -12.77
C LEU A 126 4.18 9.02 -12.27
N GLU A 127 4.68 10.21 -11.91
CA GLU A 127 3.82 11.36 -11.60
C GLU A 127 3.00 11.78 -12.83
N MET A 128 3.63 11.87 -14.01
CA MET A 128 2.92 12.16 -15.26
C MET A 128 1.86 11.11 -15.58
N VAL A 129 2.16 9.83 -15.34
CA VAL A 129 1.16 8.76 -15.52
C VAL A 129 -0.04 9.01 -14.62
N VAL A 130 0.18 9.34 -13.35
CA VAL A 130 -0.93 9.58 -12.43
C VAL A 130 -1.77 10.78 -12.87
N LEU A 131 -1.15 11.91 -13.18
CA LEU A 131 -1.89 13.09 -13.65
C LEU A 131 -2.71 12.79 -14.90
N SER A 132 -2.18 11.96 -15.81
CA SER A 132 -2.89 11.52 -17.01
C SER A 132 -4.13 10.67 -16.70
N VAL A 133 -4.10 9.86 -15.63
CA VAL A 133 -5.31 9.15 -15.15
C VAL A 133 -6.37 10.15 -14.71
N GLY A 134 -5.97 11.22 -14.03
CA GLY A 134 -6.87 12.31 -13.64
C GLY A 134 -7.53 12.97 -14.84
N THR A 135 -6.74 13.38 -15.83
CA THR A 135 -7.26 13.94 -17.08
C THR A 135 -8.17 12.95 -17.83
N THR A 136 -7.84 11.66 -17.79
CA THR A 136 -8.65 10.61 -18.43
C THR A 136 -10.01 10.49 -17.77
N LEU A 137 -10.07 10.48 -16.43
CA LEU A 137 -11.33 10.44 -15.70
C LEU A 137 -12.17 11.70 -15.91
N ASP A 138 -11.54 12.88 -16.00
CA ASP A 138 -12.23 14.14 -16.30
C ASP A 138 -12.85 14.20 -17.70
N ALA A 139 -12.40 13.36 -18.63
CA ALA A 139 -12.98 13.21 -19.96
C ALA A 139 -14.20 12.25 -20.00
N THR A 140 -14.72 11.86 -18.82
CA THR A 140 -15.91 10.99 -18.68
C THR A 140 -17.03 11.69 -17.92
N ASP A 141 -18.10 10.96 -17.59
CA ASP A 141 -19.15 11.39 -16.66
C ASP A 141 -18.82 11.12 -15.18
N PHE A 142 -17.59 10.69 -14.89
CA PHE A 142 -17.10 10.53 -13.54
C PHE A 142 -16.96 11.89 -12.84
N THR A 143 -17.50 11.99 -11.63
CA THR A 143 -17.40 13.22 -10.82
C THR A 143 -16.97 12.88 -9.41
N MET A 144 -16.22 13.78 -8.81
CA MET A 144 -15.78 13.71 -7.42
C MET A 144 -16.20 14.97 -6.68
N LYS A 145 -16.38 14.87 -5.37
CA LYS A 145 -16.55 16.01 -4.50
C LYS A 145 -15.49 16.05 -3.43
N ASP A 146 -15.01 17.25 -3.12
CA ASP A 146 -14.16 17.50 -1.99
C ASP A 146 -14.91 17.28 -0.66
N SER A 147 -14.17 17.44 0.44
CA SER A 147 -14.72 17.31 1.78
C SER A 147 -15.78 18.35 2.18
N TYR A 148 -15.95 19.42 1.40
CA TYR A 148 -16.98 20.44 1.57
C TYR A 148 -18.18 20.21 0.65
N GLY A 149 -18.18 19.12 -0.13
CA GLY A 149 -19.25 18.76 -1.07
C GLY A 149 -19.18 19.52 -2.40
N GLN A 150 -18.10 20.27 -2.67
CA GLN A 150 -17.89 20.94 -3.94
C GLN A 150 -17.32 19.98 -4.97
N THR A 151 -17.80 20.05 -6.20
CA THR A 151 -17.26 19.24 -7.30
C THR A 151 -15.81 19.61 -7.55
N VAL A 152 -14.93 18.62 -7.59
CA VAL A 152 -13.50 18.78 -7.90
C VAL A 152 -13.16 17.89 -9.10
N SER A 153 -12.31 18.39 -9.99
CA SER A 153 -11.81 17.58 -11.10
C SER A 153 -10.82 16.52 -10.58
N SER A 154 -10.82 15.36 -11.20
CA SER A 154 -9.90 14.25 -10.90
C SER A 154 -8.45 14.69 -11.11
N HIS A 155 -8.17 15.44 -12.18
CA HIS A 155 -6.84 16.00 -12.43
C HIS A 155 -6.38 16.95 -11.32
N GLN A 156 -7.24 17.88 -10.88
CA GLN A 156 -6.91 18.79 -9.79
C GLN A 156 -6.65 18.02 -8.50
N LEU A 157 -7.51 17.05 -8.16
CA LEU A 157 -7.34 16.22 -6.98
C LEU A 157 -6.01 15.45 -7.00
N MET A 158 -5.64 14.90 -8.15
CA MET A 158 -4.37 14.18 -8.32
C MET A 158 -3.14 15.10 -8.34
N THR A 159 -3.30 16.35 -8.76
CA THR A 159 -2.25 17.38 -8.71
C THR A 159 -1.94 17.76 -7.28
N ASP A 160 -2.97 17.91 -6.45
CA ASP A 160 -2.85 18.32 -5.05
C ASP A 160 -2.56 17.15 -4.10
N ALA A 161 -2.61 15.91 -4.61
CA ALA A 161 -2.46 14.69 -3.84
C ALA A 161 -1.07 14.54 -3.23
N VAL A 162 -1.02 14.05 -1.99
CA VAL A 162 0.23 13.65 -1.35
C VAL A 162 0.68 12.31 -1.91
N ARG A 163 1.98 12.18 -2.22
CA ARG A 163 2.54 10.98 -2.80
C ARG A 163 3.53 10.29 -1.88
N LEU A 164 3.44 8.96 -1.83
CA LEU A 164 4.38 8.11 -1.12
C LEU A 164 4.98 7.11 -2.09
N ASP A 165 6.27 7.27 -2.34
CA ASP A 165 7.08 6.33 -3.10
C ASP A 165 7.70 5.31 -2.15
N HIS A 166 7.69 4.06 -2.58
CA HIS A 166 8.22 2.97 -1.80
C HIS A 166 8.81 1.92 -2.73
N PHE A 167 10.09 1.68 -2.53
CA PHE A 167 10.80 0.55 -3.11
C PHE A 167 10.86 -0.56 -2.08
N HIS A 168 10.47 -1.75 -2.50
CA HIS A 168 10.49 -2.95 -1.67
C HIS A 168 11.45 -3.96 -2.29
N ALA A 169 12.34 -4.51 -1.47
CA ALA A 169 13.14 -5.66 -1.81
C ALA A 169 12.81 -6.81 -0.83
N TYR A 170 12.35 -7.93 -1.38
CA TYR A 170 12.04 -9.14 -0.64
C TYR A 170 13.10 -10.18 -0.94
N GLU A 171 13.80 -10.60 0.09
CA GLU A 171 14.84 -11.60 0.02
C GLU A 171 14.36 -12.92 0.61
N THR A 172 14.47 -13.99 -0.17
CA THR A 172 14.17 -15.34 0.31
C THR A 172 15.16 -15.74 1.42
N PRO A 173 14.70 -16.45 2.47
CA PRO A 173 15.59 -16.92 3.51
C PRO A 173 16.67 -17.86 2.94
N SER A 174 17.89 -17.75 3.50
CA SER A 174 19.02 -18.62 3.16
C SER A 174 18.70 -20.09 3.46
N SER A 175 19.43 -21.03 2.85
CA SER A 175 19.19 -22.46 3.12
C SER A 175 19.36 -22.82 4.61
N LYS A 176 20.30 -22.16 5.30
CA LYS A 176 20.51 -22.30 6.75
C LYS A 176 19.32 -21.80 7.56
N GLU A 177 18.76 -20.64 7.23
CA GLU A 177 17.58 -20.08 7.91
C GLU A 177 16.34 -20.94 7.65
N ARG A 178 16.14 -21.46 6.43
CA ARG A 178 15.06 -22.40 6.11
C ARG A 178 15.09 -23.67 6.96
N THR A 179 16.29 -24.17 7.26
CA THR A 179 16.49 -25.36 8.09
C THR A 179 16.13 -25.08 9.56
N SER A 180 16.45 -23.88 10.06
CA SER A 180 16.12 -23.45 11.43
C SER A 180 14.62 -23.21 11.64
N VAL A 181 13.92 -22.61 10.67
CA VAL A 181 12.45 -22.39 10.73
C VAL A 181 11.67 -23.72 10.67
N SER A 182 12.19 -24.70 9.91
CA SER A 182 11.63 -26.06 9.86
C SER A 182 11.87 -26.85 11.16
N ALA A 183 12.96 -26.56 11.88
CA ALA A 183 13.26 -27.19 13.17
C ALA A 183 12.45 -26.60 14.34
N SER A 184 12.07 -25.31 14.29
CA SER A 184 11.24 -24.69 15.33
C SER A 184 9.74 -25.01 15.22
N SER A 185 9.30 -25.57 14.10
CA SER A 185 7.90 -25.93 13.81
C SER A 185 7.56 -27.41 14.07
N SER A 186 8.51 -28.18 14.61
CA SER A 186 8.42 -29.65 14.73
C SER A 186 7.52 -30.18 15.85
N THR A 187 6.55 -29.41 16.38
CA THR A 187 5.61 -29.90 17.40
C THR A 187 4.14 -29.92 17.00
N ASN A 188 3.77 -29.63 15.75
CA ASN A 188 2.41 -29.91 15.27
C ASN A 188 2.42 -30.57 13.88
N THR A 189 2.33 -31.90 13.89
CA THR A 189 2.02 -32.75 12.74
C THR A 189 0.57 -32.54 12.31
N SER A 190 0.35 -31.55 11.48
CA SER A 190 -0.76 -31.43 10.53
C SER A 190 -0.32 -30.44 9.46
N ALA A 191 -0.02 -30.94 8.26
CA ALA A 191 0.26 -30.10 7.11
C ALA A 191 -0.89 -29.09 6.95
N SER A 192 -0.60 -27.79 7.08
CA SER A 192 -1.52 -26.75 6.68
C SER A 192 -0.78 -25.70 5.88
N THR A 193 -1.20 -25.62 4.63
CA THR A 193 -0.93 -24.71 3.52
C THR A 193 -1.19 -23.22 3.84
N ALA A 194 -1.10 -22.83 5.10
CA ALA A 194 -1.46 -21.51 5.59
C ALA A 194 -0.29 -20.49 5.58
N ASN A 195 0.93 -20.91 5.24
CA ASN A 195 2.16 -20.11 5.43
C ASN A 195 2.94 -19.76 4.15
N ASP A 196 2.38 -19.96 2.96
CA ASP A 196 3.11 -19.74 1.68
C ASP A 196 3.13 -18.27 1.20
N PHE A 197 2.58 -17.34 1.97
CA PHE A 197 2.52 -15.92 1.60
C PHE A 197 3.51 -15.08 2.40
N ALA A 198 4.35 -14.33 1.67
CA ALA A 198 5.23 -13.31 2.23
C ALA A 198 4.42 -12.11 2.77
N LEU A 199 3.30 -11.78 2.10
CA LEU A 199 2.32 -10.81 2.60
C LEU A 199 0.91 -11.39 2.53
N GLU A 200 0.23 -11.33 3.67
CA GLU A 200 -1.18 -11.69 3.84
C GLU A 200 -2.11 -10.87 2.93
N LEU A 201 -3.35 -11.34 2.76
CA LEU A 201 -4.34 -10.71 1.90
C LEU A 201 -4.71 -9.34 2.46
N HIS A 202 -4.44 -8.28 1.70
CA HIS A 202 -4.67 -6.90 2.12
C HIS A 202 -5.08 -6.00 0.96
N GLU A 203 -5.55 -4.81 1.29
CA GLU A 203 -5.78 -3.70 0.35
C GLU A 203 -4.75 -2.60 0.64
N ASN A 204 -4.45 -1.77 -0.35
CA ASN A 204 -3.58 -0.61 -0.13
C ASN A 204 -4.36 0.55 0.51
N ASP A 205 -3.70 1.26 1.44
CA ASP A 205 -4.28 2.37 2.22
C ASP A 205 -4.22 3.74 1.49
N GLY A 206 -4.32 3.77 0.17
CA GLY A 206 -4.37 5.01 -0.63
C GLY A 206 -5.63 5.12 -1.48
N MET A 207 -5.75 6.20 -2.24
CA MET A 207 -6.72 6.30 -3.33
C MET A 207 -6.43 5.21 -4.37
N PHE A 208 -5.18 5.13 -4.79
CA PHE A 208 -4.69 4.10 -5.68
C PHE A 208 -3.17 4.07 -5.60
N ILE A 209 -2.59 3.04 -6.17
CA ILE A 209 -1.16 2.88 -6.32
C ILE A 209 -0.83 2.67 -7.80
N VAL A 210 0.16 3.40 -8.29
CA VAL A 210 0.79 3.14 -9.59
C VAL A 210 2.11 2.44 -9.33
N PHE A 211 2.35 1.30 -9.96
CA PHE A 211 3.50 0.47 -9.67
C PHE A 211 4.10 -0.17 -10.91
N SER A 212 5.36 -0.57 -10.73
CA SER A 212 6.14 -1.31 -11.70
C SER A 212 5.93 -2.81 -11.56
N THR A 213 5.97 -3.51 -12.69
CA THR A 213 6.20 -4.96 -12.69
C THR A 213 7.48 -5.25 -11.88
N PRO A 214 7.51 -6.27 -11.01
CA PRO A 214 8.69 -6.56 -10.21
C PRO A 214 9.88 -7.05 -11.04
N THR A 215 11.09 -6.86 -10.53
CA THR A 215 12.31 -7.44 -11.11
C THR A 215 12.96 -8.39 -10.11
N TYR A 216 13.44 -9.53 -10.61
CA TYR A 216 14.10 -10.55 -9.81
C TYR A 216 15.60 -10.54 -10.03
N TYR A 217 16.34 -10.73 -8.94
CA TYR A 217 17.80 -10.81 -8.96
C TYR A 217 18.26 -12.03 -8.19
N LYS A 218 19.27 -12.73 -8.74
CA LYS A 218 20.12 -13.63 -7.96
C LYS A 218 21.24 -12.81 -7.36
N VAL A 219 21.37 -12.90 -6.05
CA VAL A 219 22.44 -12.29 -5.27
C VAL A 219 23.43 -13.40 -4.90
N ASN A 220 24.68 -13.28 -5.36
CA ASN A 220 25.76 -14.19 -4.97
C ASN A 220 26.65 -13.52 -3.92
N GLY A 221 27.02 -14.28 -2.88
CA GLY A 221 27.96 -13.85 -1.85
C GLY A 221 27.30 -13.16 -0.66
N ASP A 222 28.12 -12.93 0.37
CA ASP A 222 27.77 -12.23 1.62
C ASP A 222 28.62 -10.95 1.74
N GLY A 223 28.04 -9.84 2.22
CA GLY A 223 28.75 -8.59 2.47
C GLY A 223 29.07 -7.74 1.23
N LEU A 224 30.24 -7.10 1.17
CA LEU A 224 30.55 -6.04 0.20
C LEU A 224 30.87 -6.52 -1.24
N ASN A 225 31.13 -7.82 -1.45
CA ASN A 225 31.47 -8.40 -2.77
C ASN A 225 30.28 -9.14 -3.40
N GLN A 226 29.08 -8.57 -3.29
CA GLN A 226 27.88 -9.18 -3.84
C GLN A 226 27.72 -8.87 -5.33
N THR A 227 27.45 -9.90 -6.13
CA THR A 227 27.10 -9.73 -7.54
C THR A 227 25.59 -9.85 -7.73
N PHE A 228 25.00 -8.95 -8.51
CA PHE A 228 23.58 -8.95 -8.87
C PHE A 228 23.42 -9.39 -10.31
N LYS A 229 22.64 -10.44 -10.53
CA LYS A 229 22.22 -10.83 -11.88
C LYS A 229 20.71 -10.84 -11.95
N SER A 230 20.14 -10.02 -12.83
CA SER A 230 18.71 -10.09 -13.13
C SER A 230 18.37 -11.47 -13.70
N VAL A 231 17.25 -12.03 -13.24
CA VAL A 231 16.74 -13.34 -13.67
C VAL A 231 15.26 -13.25 -13.98
N LEU A 232 14.78 -14.13 -14.84
CA LEU A 232 13.35 -14.36 -15.03
C LEU A 232 12.87 -15.41 -14.03
N PRO A 233 11.66 -15.26 -13.47
CA PRO A 233 11.06 -16.26 -12.60
C PRO A 233 10.68 -17.51 -13.40
N SER A 234 10.74 -18.67 -12.75
CA SER A 234 10.45 -19.98 -13.36
C SER A 234 8.95 -20.23 -13.52
N GLY A 235 8.28 -19.43 -14.36
CA GLY A 235 6.87 -19.64 -14.76
C GLY A 235 6.76 -20.05 -16.24
N LYS A 236 5.66 -20.73 -16.63
CA LYS A 236 5.41 -21.18 -18.02
C LYS A 236 5.58 -20.08 -19.07
N ASP A 237 5.39 -18.82 -18.69
CA ASP A 237 5.57 -17.64 -19.57
C ASP A 237 6.62 -16.62 -19.07
N GLY A 238 7.37 -16.91 -18.00
CA GLY A 238 8.34 -15.96 -17.41
C GLY A 238 7.71 -14.68 -16.80
N LEU A 239 6.38 -14.66 -16.63
CA LEU A 239 5.59 -13.50 -16.16
C LEU A 239 5.09 -13.64 -14.72
N GLU A 240 5.67 -14.56 -13.94
CA GLU A 240 5.30 -14.73 -12.53
C GLU A 240 5.74 -13.50 -11.72
N SER A 241 4.80 -12.61 -11.42
CA SER A 241 5.03 -11.39 -10.64
C SER A 241 5.06 -11.63 -9.12
N GLY A 242 4.67 -12.82 -8.67
CA GLY A 242 4.42 -13.14 -7.26
C GLY A 242 3.20 -12.42 -6.67
N LEU A 243 2.53 -11.54 -7.43
CA LEU A 243 1.29 -10.91 -7.01
C LEU A 243 0.13 -11.85 -7.33
N LEU A 244 -0.75 -12.09 -6.37
CA LEU A 244 -2.09 -12.64 -6.64
C LEU A 244 -3.12 -11.61 -6.18
N ILE A 245 -4.21 -11.48 -6.93
CA ILE A 245 -5.30 -10.55 -6.63
C ILE A 245 -6.61 -11.31 -6.51
N MET A 246 -7.57 -10.73 -5.79
CA MET A 246 -8.94 -11.17 -5.76
C MET A 246 -9.77 -10.29 -6.70
N THR A 247 -10.40 -10.89 -7.71
CA THR A 247 -11.30 -10.20 -8.65
C THR A 247 -12.63 -9.83 -8.01
N HIS A 248 -13.47 -9.07 -8.70
CA HIS A 248 -14.83 -8.74 -8.24
C HIS A 248 -15.70 -9.97 -7.97
N ASP A 249 -15.45 -11.08 -8.69
CA ASP A 249 -16.12 -12.38 -8.50
C ASP A 249 -15.55 -13.18 -7.31
N SER A 250 -14.69 -12.56 -6.48
CA SER A 250 -13.98 -13.20 -5.36
C SER A 250 -13.06 -14.35 -5.76
N GLN A 251 -12.62 -14.39 -7.03
CA GLN A 251 -11.66 -15.38 -7.51
C GLN A 251 -10.24 -14.89 -7.28
N ILE A 252 -9.38 -15.74 -6.71
CA ILE A 252 -7.94 -15.48 -6.63
C ILE A 252 -7.32 -15.81 -7.99
N VAL A 253 -6.64 -14.83 -8.57
CA VAL A 253 -6.05 -14.91 -9.90
C VAL A 253 -4.64 -14.32 -9.90
N GLN A 254 -3.83 -14.70 -10.88
CA GLN A 254 -2.49 -14.18 -11.08
C GLN A 254 -2.46 -13.14 -12.20
N PRO A 255 -2.35 -11.83 -11.91
CA PRO A 255 -2.24 -10.82 -12.95
C PRO A 255 -0.95 -10.99 -13.76
N ILE A 256 -1.10 -10.97 -15.09
CA ILE A 256 0.01 -10.94 -16.03
C ILE A 256 0.51 -9.50 -16.12
N LEU A 257 1.70 -9.25 -15.56
CA LEU A 257 2.32 -7.93 -15.53
C LEU A 257 3.55 -7.89 -16.46
N LYS A 258 3.59 -6.92 -17.37
CA LYS A 258 4.70 -6.79 -18.33
C LYS A 258 5.73 -5.74 -17.87
N PRO A 259 7.04 -5.97 -18.06
CA PRO A 259 8.08 -5.02 -17.64
C PRO A 259 7.99 -3.62 -18.26
N ASP A 260 7.44 -3.51 -19.46
CA ASP A 260 7.25 -2.28 -20.22
C ASP A 260 5.91 -1.57 -19.93
N HIS A 261 5.11 -2.12 -19.01
CA HIS A 261 3.83 -1.55 -18.60
C HIS A 261 3.90 -0.93 -17.20
N VAL A 262 3.17 0.17 -17.02
CA VAL A 262 2.86 0.74 -15.70
C VAL A 262 1.49 0.25 -15.25
N THR A 263 1.35 -0.27 -14.03
CA THR A 263 0.06 -0.80 -13.55
C THR A 263 -0.52 0.08 -12.46
N LEU A 264 -1.83 0.29 -12.47
CA LEU A 264 -2.58 0.99 -11.44
C LEU A 264 -3.52 0.01 -10.73
N MET A 265 -3.52 0.03 -9.40
CA MET A 265 -4.50 -0.66 -8.56
C MET A 265 -5.21 0.33 -7.64
N MET A 266 -6.53 0.26 -7.57
CA MET A 266 -7.35 1.05 -6.66
C MET A 266 -7.12 0.62 -5.21
N GLY A 267 -7.04 1.60 -4.31
CA GLY A 267 -6.89 1.38 -2.88
C GLY A 267 -8.21 1.55 -2.14
N SER A 268 -8.25 1.06 -0.90
CA SER A 268 -9.48 1.02 -0.10
C SER A 268 -10.03 2.41 0.21
N ASN A 269 -9.14 3.39 0.21
CA ASN A 269 -9.42 4.73 0.68
C ASN A 269 -10.03 5.65 -0.38
N PHE A 270 -10.03 5.24 -1.66
CA PHE A 270 -10.74 5.97 -2.70
C PHE A 270 -12.23 6.14 -2.37
N ASN A 271 -12.93 5.03 -2.10
CA ASN A 271 -14.36 5.06 -1.80
C ASN A 271 -14.66 5.40 -0.33
N LYS A 272 -13.70 5.19 0.58
CA LYS A 272 -13.90 5.48 2.01
C LYS A 272 -13.74 6.94 2.34
N TRP A 273 -12.96 7.70 1.56
CA TRP A 273 -12.57 9.07 1.95
C TRP A 273 -13.17 10.16 1.05
N MET A 274 -13.59 9.80 -0.16
CA MET A 274 -14.14 10.73 -1.15
C MET A 274 -15.58 10.37 -1.52
N TYR A 275 -16.37 11.40 -1.82
CA TYR A 275 -17.62 11.21 -2.55
C TYR A 275 -17.32 11.18 -4.05
N SER A 276 -17.63 10.07 -4.71
CA SER A 276 -17.55 9.91 -6.17
C SER A 276 -18.91 9.52 -6.73
N SER A 277 -19.18 9.84 -8.00
CA SER A 277 -20.42 9.40 -8.69
C SER A 277 -20.46 7.90 -8.95
N MET A 278 -19.30 7.23 -8.94
CA MET A 278 -19.18 5.80 -9.22
C MET A 278 -18.22 5.14 -8.24
N HIS A 279 -18.53 3.90 -7.88
CA HIS A 279 -17.69 3.05 -7.04
C HIS A 279 -16.57 2.41 -7.87
N MET A 280 -15.34 2.42 -7.36
CA MET A 280 -14.20 1.74 -7.95
C MET A 280 -13.58 0.78 -6.92
N PRO A 281 -13.79 -0.54 -7.01
CA PRO A 281 -13.44 -1.48 -5.95
C PRO A 281 -11.93 -1.48 -5.68
N ALA A 282 -11.56 -1.59 -4.40
CA ALA A 282 -10.16 -1.75 -4.01
C ALA A 282 -9.66 -3.16 -4.35
N VAL A 283 -8.40 -3.26 -4.76
CA VAL A 283 -7.82 -4.54 -5.16
C VAL A 283 -7.21 -5.23 -3.94
N LYS A 284 -7.88 -6.30 -3.48
CA LYS A 284 -7.32 -7.21 -2.47
C LYS A 284 -6.23 -8.07 -3.10
N HIS A 285 -5.08 -8.14 -2.45
CA HIS A 285 -3.93 -8.84 -3.02
C HIS A 285 -3.01 -9.45 -1.96
N VAL A 286 -2.24 -10.45 -2.38
CA VAL A 286 -1.21 -11.15 -1.60
C VAL A 286 0.10 -11.16 -2.36
N LEU A 287 1.19 -11.32 -1.62
CA LEU A 287 2.50 -11.57 -2.20
C LEU A 287 2.96 -12.99 -1.90
N ARG A 288 3.27 -13.73 -2.96
CA ARG A 288 3.99 -15.00 -2.94
C ARG A 288 5.34 -14.82 -3.62
N LEU A 289 6.43 -15.26 -2.99
CA LEU A 289 7.73 -15.28 -3.66
C LEU A 289 7.76 -16.48 -4.63
N PRO A 290 8.22 -16.30 -5.88
CA PRO A 290 8.30 -17.40 -6.83
C PRO A 290 9.39 -18.39 -6.40
N VAL A 291 9.20 -19.64 -6.80
CA VAL A 291 10.23 -20.67 -6.65
C VAL A 291 11.19 -20.57 -7.84
N ILE A 292 12.46 -20.30 -7.57
CA ILE A 292 13.51 -20.22 -8.59
C ILE A 292 14.64 -21.16 -8.18
N ASP A 293 15.13 -21.97 -9.13
CA ASP A 293 16.29 -22.82 -8.92
C ASP A 293 17.52 -21.97 -8.59
N MET A 294 18.10 -22.21 -7.42
CA MET A 294 19.21 -21.43 -6.87
C MET A 294 20.29 -22.36 -6.31
N MET A 295 21.54 -21.92 -6.44
CA MET A 295 22.65 -22.54 -5.74
C MET A 295 22.52 -22.29 -4.22
N PRO A 296 23.08 -23.15 -3.35
CA PRO A 296 23.00 -22.97 -1.89
C PRO A 296 23.55 -21.62 -1.38
N THR A 297 24.45 -20.99 -2.14
CA THR A 297 25.08 -19.69 -1.85
C THR A 297 24.34 -18.50 -2.48
N GLN A 298 23.20 -18.75 -3.13
CA GLN A 298 22.39 -17.74 -3.80
C GLN A 298 21.17 -17.39 -2.96
N ARG A 299 20.83 -16.11 -2.97
CA ARG A 299 19.57 -15.57 -2.45
C ARG A 299 18.77 -14.97 -3.60
N LEU A 300 17.45 -15.15 -3.58
CA LEU A 300 16.55 -14.49 -4.53
C LEU A 300 16.09 -13.18 -3.92
N LEU A 301 16.27 -12.10 -4.68
CA LEU A 301 15.73 -10.79 -4.37
C LEU A 301 14.61 -10.46 -5.36
N ARG A 302 13.38 -10.29 -4.87
CA ARG A 302 12.27 -9.69 -5.64
C ARG A 302 12.19 -8.22 -5.30
N THR A 303 12.28 -7.37 -6.31
CA THR A 303 12.18 -5.92 -6.14
C THR A 303 10.93 -5.38 -6.78
N TRP A 304 10.33 -4.38 -6.16
CA TRP A 304 9.07 -3.77 -6.61
C TRP A 304 9.03 -2.30 -6.19
N PHE A 305 8.56 -1.44 -7.07
CA PHE A 305 8.31 -0.04 -6.75
C PHE A 305 6.84 0.31 -6.91
N GLY A 306 6.32 1.04 -5.93
CA GLY A 306 5.02 1.69 -6.01
C GLY A 306 5.06 3.18 -5.70
N LYS A 307 4.14 3.93 -6.30
CA LYS A 307 3.78 5.30 -5.98
C LYS A 307 2.33 5.31 -5.52
N THR A 308 2.13 5.47 -4.23
CA THR A 308 0.81 5.55 -3.61
C THR A 308 0.32 6.99 -3.68
N THR A 309 -0.88 7.17 -4.23
CA THR A 309 -1.58 8.46 -4.23
C THR A 309 -2.50 8.51 -3.03
N LEU A 310 -2.25 9.47 -2.14
CA LEU A 310 -3.13 9.81 -1.03
C LEU A 310 -3.93 11.06 -1.38
N LEU A 311 -4.94 11.36 -0.59
CA LEU A 311 -5.66 12.62 -0.74
C LEU A 311 -4.77 13.82 -0.35
N PRO A 312 -5.06 15.03 -0.90
CA PRO A 312 -4.38 16.26 -0.49
C PRO A 312 -4.45 16.48 1.01
N SER A 313 -3.39 17.02 1.62
CA SER A 313 -3.29 17.19 3.08
C SER A 313 -4.46 17.98 3.70
N TYR A 314 -4.97 18.97 2.97
CA TYR A 314 -6.09 19.82 3.36
C TYR A 314 -7.47 19.16 3.22
N GLN A 315 -7.58 18.03 2.52
CA GLN A 315 -8.86 17.33 2.39
C GLN A 315 -9.24 16.64 3.69
N ARG A 316 -10.54 16.59 3.98
CA ARG A 316 -11.06 15.83 5.12
C ARG A 316 -11.64 14.50 4.66
N LEU A 317 -11.30 13.45 5.39
CA LEU A 317 -11.90 12.12 5.25
C LEU A 317 -13.42 12.21 5.43
N LEU A 318 -14.18 12.16 4.34
CA LEU A 318 -15.65 12.37 4.32
C LEU A 318 -16.13 13.54 5.22
N GLY A 319 -15.35 14.63 5.30
CA GLY A 319 -15.67 15.81 6.12
C GLY A 319 -15.30 15.73 7.62
N GLN A 320 -14.77 14.61 8.12
CA GLN A 320 -14.62 14.37 9.56
C GLN A 320 -13.26 14.78 10.16
N MET A 321 -12.16 14.48 9.46
CA MET A 321 -10.76 14.69 9.93
C MET A 321 -9.85 14.95 8.74
N ASP A 322 -8.86 15.84 8.89
CA ASP A 322 -7.85 16.11 7.85
C ASP A 322 -6.89 14.91 7.70
N ILE A 323 -6.44 14.61 6.48
CA ILE A 323 -5.60 13.41 6.21
C ILE A 323 -4.28 13.46 6.94
N GLU A 324 -3.67 14.63 7.09
CA GLU A 324 -2.41 14.78 7.84
C GLU A 324 -2.59 14.38 9.31
N THR A 325 -3.74 14.70 9.90
CA THR A 325 -4.09 14.29 11.27
C THR A 325 -4.26 12.78 11.34
N HIS A 326 -4.95 12.17 10.36
CA HIS A 326 -5.13 10.73 10.30
C HIS A 326 -3.79 9.98 10.12
N ALA A 327 -2.95 10.44 9.19
CA ALA A 327 -1.63 9.85 8.95
C ALA A 327 -0.75 9.94 10.19
N SER A 328 -0.74 11.09 10.88
CA SER A 328 -0.01 11.29 12.13
C SER A 328 -0.52 10.40 13.26
N ALA A 329 -1.85 10.26 13.41
CA ALA A 329 -2.46 9.41 14.41
C ALA A 329 -2.13 7.92 14.16
N SER A 330 -2.25 7.46 12.92
CA SER A 330 -1.91 6.09 12.53
C SER A 330 -0.43 5.78 12.72
N ALA A 331 0.47 6.70 12.34
CA ALA A 331 1.91 6.53 12.55
C ALA A 331 2.27 6.45 14.05
N ASN A 332 1.65 7.30 14.87
CA ASN A 332 1.82 7.27 16.32
C ASN A 332 1.31 5.98 16.96
N TYR A 333 0.16 5.48 16.50
CA TYR A 333 -0.39 4.21 16.96
C TYR A 333 0.54 3.04 16.64
N VAL A 334 1.04 2.96 15.40
CA VAL A 334 2.00 1.93 14.98
C VAL A 334 3.30 2.02 15.79
N ARG A 335 3.82 3.23 16.03
CA ARG A 335 5.01 3.42 16.87
C ARG A 335 4.79 2.91 18.30
N LYS A 336 3.66 3.25 18.93
CA LYS A 336 3.30 2.77 20.27
C LYS A 336 3.09 1.26 20.33
N LEU A 337 2.54 0.66 19.28
CA LEU A 337 2.44 -0.80 19.16
C LEU A 337 3.82 -1.44 19.02
N HIS A 338 4.73 -0.82 18.28
CA HIS A 338 6.10 -1.31 18.14
C HIS A 338 6.87 -1.23 19.47
N GLU A 339 6.68 -0.13 20.22
CA GLU A 339 7.27 0.06 21.56
C GLU A 339 6.69 -0.91 22.61
N SER A 340 5.44 -1.35 22.45
CA SER A 340 4.77 -2.24 23.41
C SER A 340 4.86 -3.73 23.07
N ASN A 341 4.91 -4.10 21.78
CA ASN A 341 4.90 -5.49 21.28
C ASN A 341 5.97 -5.67 20.21
N GLY A 342 7.25 -5.69 20.63
CA GLY A 342 8.45 -5.66 19.79
C GLY A 342 8.65 -6.74 18.72
N GLN A 343 7.62 -7.43 18.22
CA GLN A 343 7.76 -8.43 17.16
C GLN A 343 6.56 -8.68 16.23
N LEU A 344 5.37 -8.09 16.39
CA LEU A 344 4.19 -8.48 15.58
C LEU A 344 3.41 -7.27 15.06
N LEU A 345 3.81 -6.77 13.88
CA LEU A 345 3.00 -5.84 13.11
C LEU A 345 2.82 -6.40 11.70
N GLY A 346 1.79 -7.22 11.50
CA GLY A 346 1.30 -7.64 10.18
C GLY A 346 0.56 -6.49 9.47
N SER A 347 0.35 -6.62 8.16
CA SER A 347 -0.50 -5.68 7.40
C SER A 347 -1.95 -5.68 7.93
N SER A 348 -2.38 -6.78 8.55
CA SER A 348 -3.64 -6.99 9.25
C SER A 348 -3.76 -6.20 10.58
N SER A 349 -2.65 -5.80 11.20
CA SER A 349 -2.64 -4.96 12.41
C SER A 349 -3.05 -3.51 12.18
N ARG A 350 -3.34 -3.13 10.92
CA ARG A 350 -3.87 -1.83 10.51
C ARG A 350 -5.40 -1.77 10.54
N GLN A 351 -6.08 -2.84 10.96
CA GLN A 351 -7.50 -2.77 11.22
C GLN A 351 -7.73 -2.13 12.59
N LEU A 352 -8.41 -0.97 12.59
CA LEU A 352 -9.06 -0.47 13.79
C LEU A 352 -9.98 -1.58 14.32
N GLN A 353 -9.69 -2.12 15.50
CA GLN A 353 -10.55 -3.14 16.10
C GLN A 353 -11.93 -2.54 16.42
N MET A 354 -12.99 -3.28 16.06
CA MET A 354 -14.32 -3.04 16.62
C MET A 354 -14.26 -3.21 18.13
N ASN A 355 -14.48 -2.14 18.88
CA ASN A 355 -14.64 -2.22 20.32
C ASN A 355 -16.12 -2.03 20.64
N SER A 356 -16.70 -2.96 21.42
CA SER A 356 -18.08 -2.88 21.90
C SER A 356 -18.35 -1.68 22.82
N ASP A 357 -17.28 -1.02 23.29
CA ASP A 357 -17.36 0.02 24.31
C ASP A 357 -17.37 1.44 23.71
N CYS A 358 -17.71 1.55 22.43
CA CYS A 358 -17.67 2.84 21.75
C CYS A 358 -18.86 3.75 22.08
N GLN A 359 -18.57 4.85 22.77
CA GLN A 359 -19.55 5.86 23.13
C GLN A 359 -19.33 7.14 22.34
N TYR A 360 -20.31 7.50 21.50
CA TYR A 360 -20.35 8.77 20.76
C TYR A 360 -21.29 9.74 21.47
N VAL A 361 -20.83 10.97 21.70
CA VAL A 361 -21.63 12.02 22.35
C VAL A 361 -22.29 12.88 21.29
N GLN A 362 -23.59 12.72 21.09
CA GLN A 362 -24.38 13.54 20.15
C GLN A 362 -24.87 14.81 20.82
N CYS A 363 -24.52 15.96 20.24
CA CYS A 363 -24.84 17.29 20.71
C CYS A 363 -25.71 18.03 19.68
N THR A 364 -26.48 19.01 20.15
CA THR A 364 -27.36 19.81 19.28
C THR A 364 -26.61 20.81 18.39
N SER A 365 -25.34 21.12 18.69
CA SER A 365 -24.52 22.05 17.91
C SER A 365 -23.17 21.44 17.51
N VAL A 366 -22.71 21.77 16.30
CA VAL A 366 -21.44 21.28 15.75
C VAL A 366 -20.22 21.68 16.59
N PRO A 367 -20.11 22.92 17.14
CA PRO A 367 -19.00 23.26 18.04
C PRO A 367 -18.97 22.40 19.32
N CYS A 368 -20.14 22.07 19.85
CA CYS A 368 -20.27 21.16 20.99
C CYS A 368 -19.93 19.72 20.62
N GLN A 369 -20.36 19.26 19.45
CA GLN A 369 -20.01 17.96 18.90
C GLN A 369 -18.49 17.75 18.86
N ILE A 370 -17.75 18.76 18.41
CA ILE A 370 -16.29 18.74 18.33
C ILE A 370 -15.65 18.75 19.73
N SER A 371 -16.12 19.63 20.62
CA SER A 371 -15.56 19.78 21.97
C SER A 371 -15.79 18.54 22.85
N CYS A 372 -16.98 17.95 22.76
CA CYS A 372 -17.40 16.79 23.56
C CYS A 372 -16.76 15.47 23.14
N ASN A 373 -16.37 15.37 21.88
CA ASN A 373 -15.67 14.21 21.33
C ASN A 373 -14.18 14.51 21.07
N SER A 374 -13.63 15.55 21.71
CA SER A 374 -12.21 15.91 21.63
C SER A 374 -11.32 14.90 22.36
N PHE A 375 -10.12 14.64 21.80
CA PHE A 375 -9.05 13.87 22.43
C PHE A 375 -8.32 14.65 23.55
N ASP A 376 -8.44 15.98 23.57
CA ASP A 376 -7.88 16.81 24.63
C ASP A 376 -8.85 16.83 25.82
N TYR A 377 -8.41 16.21 26.92
CA TYR A 377 -9.14 16.12 28.18
C TYR A 377 -9.54 17.50 28.74
N ASN A 378 -8.67 18.50 28.59
CA ASN A 378 -8.95 19.85 29.09
C ASN A 378 -10.03 20.52 28.24
N VAL A 379 -9.97 20.40 26.91
CA VAL A 379 -11.02 20.88 26.00
C VAL A 379 -12.34 20.19 26.30
N ARG A 380 -12.31 18.88 26.57
CA ARG A 380 -13.50 18.09 26.88
C ARG A 380 -14.17 18.56 28.16
N ILE A 381 -13.45 18.67 29.27
CA ILE A 381 -14.05 19.08 30.54
C ILE A 381 -14.50 20.53 30.51
N THR A 382 -13.67 21.44 30.00
CA THR A 382 -13.98 22.88 30.07
C THR A 382 -15.05 23.32 29.08
N ASN A 383 -15.07 22.74 27.88
CA ASN A 383 -16.01 23.18 26.82
C ASN A 383 -17.22 22.27 26.66
N CYS A 384 -17.12 20.97 26.93
CA CYS A 384 -18.28 20.08 26.81
C CYS A 384 -19.15 20.10 28.07
N TYR A 385 -18.57 19.72 29.21
CA TYR A 385 -19.32 19.43 30.43
C TYR A 385 -20.11 20.64 30.95
N TYR A 386 -19.59 21.85 30.72
CA TYR A 386 -20.19 23.08 31.22
C TYR A 386 -21.03 23.86 30.21
N ARG A 387 -20.91 23.59 28.89
CA ARG A 387 -21.51 24.46 27.85
C ARG A 387 -22.39 23.74 26.84
N CYS A 388 -22.41 22.41 26.85
CA CYS A 388 -23.04 21.64 25.78
C CYS A 388 -24.13 20.73 26.34
N GLN A 389 -25.29 20.75 25.68
CA GLN A 389 -26.35 19.77 25.91
C GLN A 389 -26.17 18.63 24.91
N CYS A 390 -25.80 17.46 25.43
CA CYS A 390 -25.52 16.29 24.61
C CYS A 390 -26.11 15.02 25.24
N SER A 391 -26.30 13.99 24.41
CA SER A 391 -26.74 12.66 24.81
C SER A 391 -25.73 11.63 24.34
N THR A 392 -25.42 10.65 25.19
CA THR A 392 -24.54 9.54 24.85
C THR A 392 -25.35 8.47 24.13
N GLN A 393 -24.88 8.04 22.96
CA GLN A 393 -25.48 6.93 22.24
C GLN A 393 -24.48 5.79 22.05
N PHE A 394 -24.99 4.57 22.25
CA PHE A 394 -24.28 3.34 21.97
C PHE A 394 -24.69 2.86 20.60
N TYR A 395 -23.71 2.67 19.72
CA TYR A 395 -23.98 2.14 18.39
C TYR A 395 -23.23 0.82 18.17
N PRO A 396 -23.93 -0.30 17.96
CA PRO A 396 -23.30 -1.55 17.54
C PRO A 396 -22.80 -1.41 16.09
N GLY A 397 -21.55 -1.82 15.83
CA GLY A 397 -20.94 -1.81 14.49
C GLY A 397 -19.95 -0.69 14.19
N PHE A 398 -19.43 -0.01 15.22
CA PHE A 398 -18.47 1.08 15.09
C PHE A 398 -17.13 0.76 15.78
N SER A 399 -15.99 1.08 15.14
CA SER A 399 -14.63 0.75 15.60
C SER A 399 -13.86 1.99 16.08
N CYS A 400 -13.14 1.87 17.21
CA CYS A 400 -12.65 3.03 17.97
C CYS A 400 -11.19 2.83 18.36
N ASN A 401 -10.37 3.88 18.21
CA ASN A 401 -8.94 3.86 18.51
C ASN A 401 -8.64 3.43 19.96
N PRO A 402 -7.96 2.29 20.24
CA PRO A 402 -7.75 1.80 21.61
C PRO A 402 -6.66 2.55 22.40
N GLY A 403 -6.18 3.70 21.92
CA GLY A 403 -4.89 4.29 22.32
C GLY A 403 -4.82 5.10 23.62
N SER A 404 -5.82 5.09 24.50
CA SER A 404 -5.76 5.83 25.77
C SER A 404 -6.69 5.26 26.86
N PHE A 405 -6.11 4.87 28.00
CA PHE A 405 -6.72 4.11 29.08
C PHE A 405 -7.84 4.83 29.90
N SER A 406 -8.64 3.97 30.56
CA SER A 406 -9.39 4.11 31.83
C SER A 406 -10.66 4.95 31.95
N SER A 407 -11.21 5.55 30.90
CA SER A 407 -12.61 6.03 30.97
C SER A 407 -13.29 5.79 29.62
N GLY A 408 -14.27 4.89 29.60
CA GLY A 408 -14.88 4.29 28.41
C GLY A 408 -15.65 5.26 27.52
N TYR A 409 -14.96 6.22 26.91
CA TYR A 409 -15.52 7.15 25.94
C TYR A 409 -14.67 7.21 24.68
N CYS A 410 -15.33 7.11 23.53
CA CYS A 410 -14.64 7.11 22.26
C CYS A 410 -14.69 8.50 21.62
N ALA A 411 -13.51 8.96 21.21
CA ALA A 411 -13.40 10.14 20.38
C ALA A 411 -13.55 9.74 18.91
N LYS A 412 -14.60 10.29 18.30
CA LYS A 412 -14.79 10.52 16.85
C LYS A 412 -14.77 9.34 15.88
N GLU A 413 -14.42 8.15 16.29
CA GLU A 413 -14.28 7.03 15.38
C GLU A 413 -15.50 6.14 15.49
N CYS A 414 -16.50 6.48 14.70
CA CYS A 414 -17.60 5.60 14.38
C CYS A 414 -17.57 5.45 12.85
N PHE A 415 -16.80 4.49 12.37
CA PHE A 415 -16.84 4.00 10.98
C PHE A 415 -17.96 2.97 10.80
N ARG A 416 -18.81 3.14 9.79
CA ARG A 416 -19.73 2.10 9.32
C ARG A 416 -19.01 1.11 8.42
#